data_AF-A0A0G2AQS7-F1
#
_entry.id   AF-A0A0G2AQS7-F1
#
_cell.length_a   1.000
_cell.length_b   1.000
_cell.length_c   1.000
_cell.angle_alpha   90.00
_cell.angle_beta   90.00
_cell.angle_gamma   90.00
#
_symmetry.space_group_name_H-M   'P 1'
#
loop_
_entity.id
_entity.type
_entity.pdbx_description
1 polymer ?
#
loop_
_entity_poly.entity_id
_entity_poly.type
_entity_poly.pdbx_seq_one_letter_code
_entity_poly.pdbx_strand_id
1 'polypeptide(L)'
;MIYTGRMEVRELRRSEWPKQLQEIPQPPKRLWIRGSLPAAGTKILAVVGSRAMTRYGQEACEKLIAGLAGYPISIVSGLALGVDTCAHKAALSVGLHTIAIPGSGLDDSVISPRTNLLVANNILAKGGALVSEHEPRYVPRAYDFPSRNRIMVGMSDAVLIVEAGPKSGTLITARLASEYNRELLCIPHRIGDVHGFGPHLFIRLGAALASDSLHILEALKIPPREAPAGAAPSDLEDTELVIWNMLEEPQTRDEILRASSHGAGDALTALVALELRGLIREEFGAWRRI
;
A
#
# COMPACT_ATOMS: atom_id res chain seq x y z
N MET A 1 -25.56 14.04 -2.17
CA MET A 1 -25.15 15.16 -1.30
C MET A 1 -23.62 15.26 -1.33
N ILE A 2 -23.07 16.18 -2.13
CA ILE A 2 -21.62 16.41 -2.16
C ILE A 2 -21.33 17.48 -1.10
N TYR A 3 -20.73 17.07 0.02
CA TYR A 3 -20.21 18.02 1.02
C TYR A 3 -19.00 18.75 0.39
N THR A 4 -19.25 19.87 -0.28
CA THR A 4 -18.23 20.83 -0.75
C THR A 4 -17.89 21.85 0.36
N GLY A 5 -17.74 21.37 1.59
CA GLY A 5 -17.06 22.16 2.61
C GLY A 5 -15.58 22.19 2.25
N ARG A 6 -15.04 23.35 1.85
CA ARG A 6 -13.58 23.52 1.81
C ARG A 6 -13.05 23.13 3.18
N MET A 7 -12.35 21.99 3.26
CA MET A 7 -11.66 21.61 4.48
C MET A 7 -10.60 22.69 4.74
N GLU A 8 -10.79 23.47 5.79
CA GLU A 8 -9.88 24.54 6.16
C GLU A 8 -8.59 23.97 6.73
N VAL A 9 -7.50 24.69 6.49
CA VAL A 9 -6.21 24.36 7.10
C VAL A 9 -6.24 24.81 8.55
N ARG A 10 -5.94 23.92 9.49
CA ARG A 10 -5.85 24.23 10.92
C ARG A 10 -4.56 23.69 11.52
N GLU A 11 -4.14 24.24 12.64
CA GLU A 11 -3.08 23.65 13.44
C GLU A 11 -3.60 22.35 14.09
N LEU A 12 -2.82 21.28 13.96
CA LEU A 12 -3.09 19.97 14.51
C LEU A 12 -2.61 19.95 15.97
N ARG A 13 -3.51 19.69 16.92
CA ARG A 13 -3.14 19.70 18.35
C ARG A 13 -2.21 18.53 18.63
N ARG A 14 -1.26 18.72 19.55
CA ARG A 14 -0.26 17.69 19.89
C ARG A 14 -0.88 16.36 20.35
N SER A 15 -2.05 16.39 20.99
CA SER A 15 -2.81 15.21 21.39
C SER A 15 -3.36 14.39 20.21
N GLU A 16 -3.49 15.01 19.03
CA GLU A 16 -3.96 14.36 17.80
C GLU A 16 -2.79 13.74 17.00
N TRP A 17 -1.54 14.02 17.37
CA TRP A 17 -0.39 13.51 16.63
C TRP A 17 -0.24 12.00 16.85
N PRO A 18 0.11 11.22 15.81
CA PRO A 18 0.51 9.83 16.00
C PRO A 18 1.59 9.73 17.08
N LYS A 19 1.45 8.78 18.01
CA LYS A 19 2.39 8.63 19.13
C LYS A 19 3.82 8.42 18.63
N GLN A 20 3.96 7.61 17.59
CA GLN A 20 5.19 7.32 16.86
C GLN A 20 5.94 8.60 16.43
N LEU A 21 5.21 9.64 16.02
CA LEU A 21 5.83 10.89 15.56
C LEU A 21 6.44 11.69 16.72
N GLN A 22 5.93 11.51 17.94
CA GLN A 22 6.45 12.19 19.12
C GLN A 22 7.74 11.53 19.65
N GLU A 23 8.01 10.30 19.24
CA GLU A 23 9.15 9.49 19.68
C GLU A 23 10.41 9.68 18.82
N ILE A 24 10.28 10.31 17.64
CA ILE A 24 11.44 10.53 16.78
C ILE A 24 12.42 11.54 17.41
N PRO A 25 13.73 11.49 17.10
CA PRO A 25 14.74 12.37 17.71
C PRO A 25 14.47 13.87 17.52
N GLN A 26 13.85 14.25 16.41
CA GLN A 26 13.51 15.63 16.07
C GLN A 26 12.03 15.71 15.68
N PRO A 27 11.09 15.68 16.66
CA PRO A 27 9.67 15.81 16.36
C PRO A 27 9.39 17.23 15.86
N PRO A 28 8.40 17.43 14.95
CA PRO A 28 8.05 18.78 14.52
C PRO A 28 7.61 19.63 15.72
N LYS A 29 7.79 20.95 15.65
CA LYS A 29 7.31 21.87 16.70
C LYS A 29 5.82 22.17 16.56
N ARG A 30 5.34 22.23 15.32
CA ARG A 30 3.95 22.50 14.93
C ARG A 30 3.63 21.64 13.72
N LEU A 31 2.36 21.29 13.58
CA LEU A 31 1.84 20.62 12.39
C LEU A 31 0.54 21.31 11.99
N TRP A 32 0.39 21.51 10.70
CA TRP A 32 -0.84 21.93 10.05
C TRP A 32 -1.47 20.72 9.38
N ILE A 33 -2.80 20.67 9.41
CA ILE A 33 -3.59 19.64 8.73
C ILE A 33 -4.67 20.29 7.88
N ARG A 34 -4.94 19.67 6.74
CA ARG A 34 -6.14 19.85 5.94
C ARG A 34 -6.76 18.47 5.72
N GLY A 35 -8.03 18.29 6.07
CA GLY A 35 -8.68 16.98 6.09
C GLY A 35 -8.56 16.28 7.43
N SER A 36 -8.66 14.95 7.41
CA SER A 36 -8.82 14.14 8.62
C SER A 36 -7.70 13.10 8.76
N LEU A 37 -7.20 12.93 9.97
CA LEU A 37 -6.35 11.79 10.29
C LEU A 37 -7.16 10.48 10.25
N PRO A 38 -6.52 9.32 10.04
CA PRO A 38 -7.23 8.05 10.06
C PRO A 38 -7.81 7.77 11.46
N ALA A 39 -8.76 6.83 11.52
CA ALA A 39 -9.35 6.40 12.77
C ALA A 39 -8.29 5.85 13.74
N ALA A 40 -8.56 5.94 15.04
CA ALA A 40 -7.69 5.36 16.05
C ALA A 40 -7.52 3.84 15.82
N GLY A 41 -6.29 3.34 15.94
CA GLY A 41 -5.97 1.94 15.68
C GLY A 41 -5.67 1.60 14.22
N THR A 42 -5.90 2.51 13.26
CA THR A 42 -5.43 2.36 11.89
C THR A 42 -3.90 2.38 11.85
N LYS A 43 -3.30 1.37 11.20
CA LYS A 43 -1.87 1.28 10.96
C LYS A 43 -1.45 2.21 9.83
N ILE A 44 -0.27 2.80 9.93
CA ILE A 44 0.23 3.75 8.93
C ILE A 44 1.42 3.12 8.20
N LEU A 45 1.28 3.00 6.87
CA LEU A 45 2.35 2.53 5.99
C LEU A 45 2.89 3.71 5.18
N ALA A 46 4.15 4.07 5.38
CA ALA A 46 4.83 4.98 4.46
C ALA A 46 5.19 4.23 3.18
N VAL A 47 4.84 4.77 2.01
CA VAL A 47 5.26 4.21 0.72
C VAL A 47 6.06 5.27 0.00
N VAL A 48 7.33 4.96 -0.32
CA VAL A 48 8.26 5.91 -0.91
C VAL A 48 9.11 5.27 -2.00
N GLY A 49 9.62 6.10 -2.92
CA GLY A 49 10.55 5.63 -3.93
C GLY A 49 10.90 6.65 -5.00
N SER A 50 11.34 6.15 -6.15
CA SER A 50 11.83 6.97 -7.25
C SER A 50 10.78 7.95 -7.78
N ARG A 51 11.21 9.18 -8.08
CA ARG A 51 10.41 10.16 -8.83
C ARG A 51 10.29 9.78 -10.31
N ALA A 52 11.30 9.11 -10.84
CA ALA A 52 11.31 8.49 -12.17
C ALA A 52 10.99 7.00 -11.99
N MET A 53 9.73 6.72 -11.67
CA MET A 53 9.22 5.38 -11.40
C MET A 53 9.15 4.57 -12.68
N THR A 54 9.54 3.30 -12.64
CA THR A 54 9.38 2.41 -13.80
C THR A 54 7.96 1.84 -13.88
N ARG A 55 7.63 1.21 -15.01
CA ARG A 55 6.39 0.46 -15.15
C ARG A 55 6.31 -0.72 -14.16
N TYR A 56 7.42 -1.41 -13.93
CA TYR A 56 7.49 -2.49 -12.94
C TYR A 56 7.17 -1.95 -11.53
N GLY A 57 7.81 -0.86 -11.13
CA GLY A 57 7.54 -0.22 -9.85
C GLY A 57 6.08 0.20 -9.71
N GLN A 58 5.48 0.75 -10.78
CA GLN A 58 4.06 1.09 -10.82
C GLN A 58 3.16 -0.13 -10.57
N GLU A 59 3.32 -1.18 -11.36
CA GLU A 59 2.53 -2.41 -11.26
C GLU A 59 2.70 -3.09 -9.89
N ALA A 60 3.93 -3.12 -9.37
CA ALA A 60 4.22 -3.69 -8.05
C ALA A 60 3.59 -2.86 -6.91
N CYS A 61 3.68 -1.53 -6.96
CA CYS A 61 3.07 -0.63 -5.98
C CYS A 61 1.54 -0.78 -5.98
N GLU A 62 0.92 -0.75 -7.16
CA GLU A 62 -0.53 -0.90 -7.32
C GLU A 62 -1.00 -2.27 -6.83
N LYS A 63 -0.30 -3.36 -7.20
CA LYS A 63 -0.62 -4.72 -6.76
C LYS A 63 -0.56 -4.86 -5.23
N LEU A 64 0.52 -4.40 -4.63
CA LEU A 64 0.72 -4.52 -3.17
C LEU A 64 -0.29 -3.68 -2.39
N ILE A 65 -0.56 -2.45 -2.83
CA ILE A 65 -1.54 -1.60 -2.15
C ILE A 65 -2.97 -2.13 -2.35
N ALA A 66 -3.29 -2.68 -3.51
CA ALA A 66 -4.61 -3.26 -3.77
C ALA A 66 -4.92 -4.44 -2.84
N GLY A 67 -3.93 -5.29 -2.52
CA GLY A 67 -4.11 -6.39 -1.57
C GLY A 67 -4.30 -5.95 -0.11
N LEU A 68 -4.14 -4.66 0.20
CA LEU A 68 -4.43 -4.09 1.51
C LEU A 68 -5.88 -3.58 1.63
N ALA A 69 -6.68 -3.71 0.58
CA ALA A 69 -8.08 -3.26 0.57
C ALA A 69 -8.87 -3.84 1.75
N GLY A 70 -9.64 -2.98 2.42
CA GLY A 70 -10.49 -3.35 3.54
C GLY A 70 -9.77 -3.51 4.88
N TYR A 71 -8.44 -3.57 4.94
CA TYR A 71 -7.71 -3.56 6.21
C TYR A 71 -7.67 -2.15 6.82
N PRO A 72 -7.52 -2.01 8.15
CA PRO A 72 -7.39 -0.72 8.81
C PRO A 72 -5.99 -0.15 8.61
N ILE A 73 -5.65 0.20 7.36
CA ILE A 73 -4.36 0.75 6.94
C ILE A 73 -4.57 2.12 6.29
N SER A 74 -3.67 3.05 6.59
CA SER A 74 -3.57 4.35 5.93
C SER A 74 -2.21 4.48 5.24
N ILE A 75 -2.21 4.89 3.98
CA ILE A 75 -0.97 5.15 3.22
C ILE A 75 -0.47 6.56 3.50
N VAL A 76 0.77 6.71 3.96
CA VAL A 76 1.47 8.00 4.06
C VAL A 76 2.47 8.13 2.92
N SER A 77 2.51 9.28 2.25
CA SER A 77 3.54 9.53 1.24
C SER A 77 3.82 11.01 0.95
N GLY A 78 4.73 11.19 -0.01
CA GLY A 78 5.29 12.40 -0.56
C GLY A 78 4.36 13.51 -0.99
N LEU A 79 3.33 13.12 -1.72
CA LEU A 79 2.82 13.92 -2.84
C LEU A 79 3.90 14.27 -3.89
N ALA A 80 5.08 13.66 -3.92
CA ALA A 80 6.06 13.89 -4.99
C ALA A 80 5.62 13.14 -6.28
N LEU A 81 6.36 13.34 -7.38
CA LEU A 81 6.17 12.55 -8.60
C LEU A 81 6.57 11.09 -8.38
N GLY A 82 6.15 10.22 -9.32
CA GLY A 82 6.54 8.81 -9.33
C GLY A 82 5.83 8.01 -8.24
N VAL A 83 6.61 7.31 -7.42
CA VAL A 83 6.09 6.36 -6.42
C VAL A 83 5.09 7.01 -5.48
N ASP A 84 5.34 8.24 -5.03
CA ASP A 84 4.47 8.89 -4.05
C ASP A 84 3.07 9.17 -4.65
N THR A 85 3.01 9.67 -5.90
CA THR A 85 1.74 9.81 -6.64
C THR A 85 1.06 8.46 -6.86
N CYS A 86 1.82 7.43 -7.25
CA CYS A 86 1.29 6.09 -7.48
C CYS A 86 0.66 5.52 -6.20
N ALA A 87 1.35 5.61 -5.07
CA ALA A 87 0.88 5.12 -3.78
C ALA A 87 -0.43 5.78 -3.35
N HIS A 88 -0.54 7.10 -3.46
CA HIS A 88 -1.78 7.82 -3.18
C HIS A 88 -2.92 7.36 -4.11
N LYS A 89 -2.66 7.26 -5.41
CA LYS A 89 -3.70 6.85 -6.38
C LYS A 89 -4.16 5.41 -6.14
N ALA A 90 -3.23 4.49 -5.89
CA ALA A 90 -3.52 3.10 -5.59
C ALA A 90 -4.32 2.97 -4.27
N ALA A 91 -3.98 3.74 -3.23
CA ALA A 91 -4.76 3.76 -2.00
C ALA A 91 -6.21 4.21 -2.25
N LEU A 92 -6.37 5.29 -3.00
CA LEU A 92 -7.68 5.85 -3.32
C LEU A 92 -8.54 4.92 -4.19
N SER A 93 -7.93 4.14 -5.10
CA SER A 93 -8.67 3.24 -5.99
C SER A 93 -9.30 2.06 -5.26
N VAL A 94 -8.72 1.64 -4.14
CA VAL A 94 -9.24 0.55 -3.29
C VAL A 94 -9.89 1.04 -1.99
N GLY A 95 -10.11 2.36 -1.87
CA GLY A 95 -10.83 2.95 -0.74
C GLY A 95 -10.03 3.03 0.57
N LEU A 96 -8.71 2.90 0.52
CA LEU A 96 -7.84 3.12 1.69
C LEU A 96 -7.72 4.60 2.01
N HIS A 97 -7.57 4.89 3.30
CA HIS A 97 -7.23 6.23 3.76
C HIS A 97 -5.80 6.59 3.32
N THR A 98 -5.55 7.86 3.02
CA THR A 98 -4.18 8.30 2.69
C THR A 98 -3.88 9.71 3.20
N ILE A 99 -2.62 9.91 3.59
CA ILE A 99 -2.07 11.15 4.13
C ILE A 99 -0.89 11.59 3.25
N ALA A 100 -1.00 12.76 2.64
CA ALA A 100 0.10 13.39 1.91
C ALA A 100 0.83 14.39 2.81
N ILE A 101 2.16 14.38 2.79
CA ILE A 101 2.96 15.29 3.62
C ILE A 101 3.80 16.24 2.75
N PRO A 102 3.27 17.14 1.92
CA PRO A 102 4.10 17.87 0.94
C PRO A 102 5.27 18.63 1.58
N GLY A 103 6.31 18.93 0.79
CA GLY A 103 7.40 19.81 1.25
C GLY A 103 6.99 21.28 1.39
N SER A 104 5.77 21.64 0.99
CA SER A 104 5.21 22.99 1.03
C SER A 104 4.23 23.17 2.19
N GLY A 105 3.65 24.36 2.31
CA GLY A 105 2.38 24.54 3.02
C GLY A 105 1.21 23.78 2.36
N LEU A 106 0.03 23.90 2.96
CA LEU A 106 -1.18 23.15 2.58
C LEU A 106 -2.21 23.94 1.75
N ASP A 107 -1.96 25.22 1.51
CA ASP A 107 -2.76 26.07 0.63
C ASP A 107 -2.55 25.65 -0.83
N ASP A 108 -3.63 25.60 -1.61
CA ASP A 108 -3.60 25.21 -3.01
C ASP A 108 -2.64 26.06 -3.83
N SER A 109 -2.33 27.29 -3.40
CA SER A 109 -1.36 28.20 -4.02
C SER A 109 0.11 27.87 -3.73
N VAL A 110 0.43 26.88 -2.90
CA VAL A 110 1.84 26.50 -2.64
C VAL A 110 2.14 25.01 -2.75
N ILE A 111 1.09 24.16 -2.88
CA ILE A 111 1.27 22.72 -3.10
C ILE A 111 2.28 22.44 -4.21
N SER A 112 3.30 21.65 -3.87
CA SER A 112 4.40 21.29 -4.77
C SER A 112 4.65 19.78 -4.77
N PRO A 113 4.83 19.15 -5.96
CA PRO A 113 4.78 19.76 -7.28
C PRO A 113 3.35 20.15 -7.69
N ARG A 114 3.23 21.22 -8.49
CA ARG A 114 1.94 21.74 -8.98
C ARG A 114 1.10 20.72 -9.72
N THR A 115 1.75 19.83 -10.46
CA THR A 115 1.10 18.76 -11.23
C THR A 115 0.33 17.78 -10.35
N ASN A 116 0.65 17.68 -9.05
CA ASN A 116 -0.04 16.82 -8.10
C ASN A 116 -1.13 17.54 -7.28
N LEU A 117 -1.48 18.79 -7.59
CA LEU A 117 -2.59 19.48 -6.92
C LEU A 117 -3.90 18.70 -7.05
N LEU A 118 -4.17 18.11 -8.22
CA LEU A 118 -5.35 17.27 -8.43
C LEU A 118 -5.34 16.02 -7.53
N VAL A 119 -4.17 15.42 -7.31
CA VAL A 119 -4.01 14.28 -6.40
C VAL A 119 -4.33 14.72 -4.97
N ALA A 120 -3.79 15.85 -4.52
CA ALA A 120 -4.07 16.41 -3.20
C ALA A 120 -5.57 16.65 -2.98
N ASN A 121 -6.26 17.20 -3.98
CA ASN A 121 -7.70 17.42 -3.92
C ASN A 121 -8.49 16.11 -3.86
N ASN A 122 -8.07 15.09 -4.60
CA ASN A 122 -8.71 13.76 -4.54
C ASN A 122 -8.51 13.08 -3.18
N ILE A 123 -7.33 13.25 -2.56
CA ILE A 123 -7.08 12.77 -1.20
C ILE A 123 -8.10 13.38 -0.22
N LEU A 124 -8.26 14.70 -0.25
CA LEU A 124 -9.23 15.40 0.61
C LEU A 124 -10.68 14.98 0.32
N ALA A 125 -11.05 14.89 -0.97
CA ALA A 125 -12.40 14.52 -1.38
C ALA A 125 -12.81 13.10 -0.94
N LYS A 126 -11.82 12.21 -0.75
CA LYS A 126 -12.03 10.84 -0.26
C LYS A 126 -11.84 10.70 1.25
N GLY A 127 -11.74 11.80 1.98
CA GLY A 127 -11.65 11.83 3.44
C GLY A 127 -10.23 11.62 4.00
N GLY A 128 -9.20 11.71 3.16
CA GLY A 128 -7.80 11.70 3.58
C GLY A 128 -7.33 13.03 4.16
N ALA A 129 -6.01 13.17 4.31
CA ALA A 129 -5.40 14.38 4.83
C ALA A 129 -4.17 14.85 4.06
N LEU A 130 -3.92 16.16 4.13
CA LEU A 130 -2.62 16.78 3.88
C LEU A 130 -2.06 17.27 5.21
N VAL A 131 -0.79 17.00 5.50
CA VAL A 131 -0.12 17.41 6.74
C VAL A 131 1.20 18.12 6.42
N SER A 132 1.52 19.21 7.11
CA SER A 132 2.81 19.91 6.91
C SER A 132 3.31 20.52 8.21
N GLU A 133 4.64 20.54 8.40
CA GLU A 133 5.26 21.30 9.48
C GLU A 133 5.35 22.81 9.17
N HIS A 134 5.14 23.17 7.92
CA HIS A 134 5.22 24.55 7.45
C HIS A 134 3.86 25.23 7.50
N GLU A 135 3.87 26.56 7.67
CA GLU A 135 2.66 27.38 7.66
C GLU A 135 1.87 27.23 6.35
N PRO A 136 0.54 27.45 6.35
CA PRO A 136 -0.32 27.06 5.23
C PRO A 136 0.11 27.57 3.85
N ARG A 137 0.68 28.78 3.76
CA ARG A 137 1.15 29.41 2.52
C ARG A 137 2.67 29.39 2.34
N TYR A 138 3.38 28.52 3.05
CA TYR A 138 4.83 28.41 2.92
C TYR A 138 5.22 27.83 1.55
N VAL A 139 6.10 28.54 0.84
CA VAL A 139 6.66 28.12 -0.44
C VAL A 139 7.89 27.23 -0.18
N PRO A 140 7.93 26.00 -0.72
CA PRO A 140 8.98 25.03 -0.43
C PRO A 140 10.32 25.42 -1.06
N ARG A 141 11.40 25.06 -0.39
CA ARG A 141 12.79 25.10 -0.84
C ARG A 141 13.31 23.68 -1.03
N ALA A 142 14.47 23.54 -1.70
CA ALA A 142 15.03 22.22 -2.02
C ALA A 142 15.29 21.34 -0.78
N TYR A 143 15.69 21.93 0.36
CA TYR A 143 15.96 21.20 1.60
C TYR A 143 14.69 20.76 2.34
N ASP A 144 13.53 21.35 2.04
CA ASP A 144 12.27 21.00 2.70
C ASP A 144 11.80 19.59 2.29
N PHE A 145 12.13 19.16 1.06
CA PHE A 145 11.74 17.83 0.58
C PHE A 145 12.42 16.69 1.36
N PRO A 146 13.75 16.68 1.58
CA PRO A 146 14.38 15.69 2.47
C PRO A 146 13.99 15.88 3.93
N SER A 147 13.90 17.13 4.43
CA SER A 147 13.56 17.41 5.84
C SER A 147 12.23 16.77 6.24
N ARG A 148 11.21 16.91 5.39
CA ARG A 148 9.89 16.36 5.64
C ARG A 148 9.89 14.85 5.79
N ASN A 149 10.81 14.11 5.14
CA ASN A 149 10.79 12.63 5.14
C ASN A 149 10.78 12.04 6.55
N ARG A 150 11.39 12.72 7.53
CA ARG A 150 11.34 12.32 8.94
C ARG A 150 9.92 12.27 9.50
N ILE A 151 9.02 13.13 9.02
CA ILE A 151 7.61 13.17 9.45
C ILE A 151 6.87 11.97 8.86
N MET A 152 7.11 11.64 7.58
CA MET A 152 6.53 10.43 6.97
C MET A 152 6.92 9.17 7.73
N VAL A 153 8.22 8.98 7.96
CA VAL A 153 8.73 7.81 8.71
C VAL A 153 8.26 7.87 10.16
N GLY A 154 8.33 9.05 10.79
CA GLY A 154 7.94 9.23 12.18
C GLY A 154 6.48 8.92 12.45
N MET A 155 5.57 9.20 11.51
CA MET A 155 4.15 8.87 11.64
C MET A 155 3.83 7.40 11.36
N SER A 156 4.75 6.65 10.73
CA SER A 156 4.44 5.33 10.18
C SER A 156 4.81 4.21 11.14
N ASP A 157 4.08 3.10 11.06
CA ASP A 157 4.41 1.83 11.72
C ASP A 157 5.45 1.05 10.89
N ALA A 158 5.35 1.13 9.56
CA ALA A 158 6.29 0.51 8.62
C ALA A 158 6.53 1.41 7.40
N VAL A 159 7.62 1.15 6.68
CA VAL A 159 8.03 1.88 5.47
C VAL A 159 8.27 0.90 4.34
N LEU A 160 7.56 1.05 3.22
CA LEU A 160 7.76 0.30 1.98
C LEU A 160 8.56 1.12 0.97
N ILE A 161 9.71 0.59 0.56
CA ILE A 161 10.52 1.12 -0.53
C ILE A 161 10.16 0.41 -1.83
N VAL A 162 9.57 1.16 -2.76
CA VAL A 162 9.21 0.63 -4.08
C VAL A 162 10.43 0.59 -4.98
N GLU A 163 11.09 1.73 -5.21
CA GLU A 163 12.26 1.85 -6.09
C GLU A 163 13.22 2.91 -5.55
N ALA A 164 14.52 2.70 -5.67
CA ALA A 164 15.51 3.73 -5.34
C ALA A 164 16.84 3.48 -6.04
N GLY A 165 17.23 4.38 -6.94
CA GLY A 165 18.58 4.38 -7.50
C GLY A 165 19.67 4.88 -6.53
N PRO A 166 20.96 4.79 -6.90
CA PRO A 166 22.10 5.11 -6.01
C PRO A 166 22.14 6.54 -5.45
N LYS A 167 21.55 7.50 -6.15
CA LYS A 167 21.47 8.92 -5.74
C LYS A 167 20.07 9.33 -5.28
N SER A 168 19.20 8.37 -4.99
CA SER A 168 17.82 8.65 -4.61
C SER A 168 17.72 9.23 -3.20
N GLY A 169 16.91 10.28 -3.02
CA GLY A 169 16.53 10.79 -1.71
C GLY A 169 15.77 9.76 -0.85
N THR A 170 15.18 8.74 -1.48
CA THR A 170 14.55 7.61 -0.79
C THR A 170 15.52 6.86 0.11
N LEU A 171 16.83 6.83 -0.23
CA LEU A 171 17.84 6.17 0.60
C LEU A 171 17.95 6.83 1.99
N ILE A 172 17.67 8.14 2.09
CA ILE A 172 17.60 8.86 3.36
C ILE A 172 16.40 8.36 4.16
N THR A 173 15.22 8.27 3.53
CA THR A 173 14.00 7.78 4.17
C THR A 173 14.15 6.36 4.72
N ALA A 174 14.80 5.47 3.97
CA ALA A 174 15.06 4.10 4.41
C ALA A 174 16.01 4.04 5.62
N ARG A 175 17.05 4.90 5.67
CA ARG A 175 17.91 5.02 6.87
C ARG A 175 17.13 5.51 8.08
N LEU A 176 16.29 6.53 7.90
CA LEU A 176 15.42 7.04 8.95
C LEU A 176 14.49 5.95 9.50
N ALA A 177 14.01 5.04 8.66
CA ALA A 177 13.17 3.92 9.11
C ALA A 177 13.90 3.06 10.14
N SER A 178 15.14 2.67 9.85
CA SER A 178 15.99 1.93 10.79
C SER A 178 16.31 2.74 12.05
N GLU A 179 16.67 4.02 11.91
CA GLU A 179 16.96 4.90 13.05
C GLU A 179 15.76 5.11 13.98
N TYR A 180 14.55 5.14 13.42
CA TYR A 180 13.30 5.37 14.16
C TYR A 180 12.63 4.04 14.58
N ASN A 181 13.33 2.92 14.41
CA ASN A 181 12.85 1.58 14.73
C ASN A 181 11.48 1.29 14.08
N ARG A 182 11.38 1.58 12.78
CA ARG A 182 10.24 1.26 11.92
C ARG A 182 10.60 0.06 11.05
N GLU A 183 9.65 -0.84 10.87
CA GLU A 183 9.82 -1.95 9.95
C GLU A 183 10.09 -1.41 8.54
N LEU A 184 11.16 -1.88 7.92
CA LEU A 184 11.54 -1.46 6.57
C LEU A 184 11.30 -2.63 5.63
N LEU A 185 10.46 -2.41 4.62
CA LEU A 185 10.16 -3.36 3.56
C LEU A 185 10.67 -2.84 2.22
N CYS A 186 11.11 -3.75 1.37
CA CYS A 186 11.67 -3.43 0.05
C CYS A 186 11.12 -4.38 -1.01
N ILE A 187 10.68 -3.83 -2.14
CA ILE A 187 10.23 -4.65 -3.29
C ILE A 187 11.46 -5.24 -3.99
N PRO A 188 11.51 -6.56 -4.24
CA PRO A 188 12.64 -7.19 -4.92
C PRO A 188 12.74 -6.74 -6.38
N HIS A 189 13.96 -6.61 -6.89
CA HIS A 189 14.22 -6.26 -8.28
C HIS A 189 15.10 -7.30 -8.95
N ARG A 190 15.13 -7.30 -10.30
CA ARG A 190 16.05 -8.14 -11.07
C ARG A 190 17.50 -7.73 -10.80
N ILE A 191 18.42 -8.70 -10.78
CA ILE A 191 19.86 -8.43 -10.63
C ILE A 191 20.30 -7.52 -11.78
N GLY A 192 21.03 -6.45 -11.45
CA GLY A 192 21.51 -5.46 -12.43
C GLY A 192 20.53 -4.32 -12.71
N ASP A 193 19.31 -4.34 -12.16
CA ASP A 193 18.37 -3.23 -12.29
C ASP A 193 18.83 -2.02 -11.45
N VAL A 194 19.06 -0.89 -12.12
CA VAL A 194 19.53 0.35 -11.49
C VAL A 194 18.49 0.97 -10.55
N HIS A 195 17.20 0.70 -10.76
CA HIS A 195 16.11 1.15 -9.88
C HIS A 195 16.01 0.30 -8.61
N GLY A 196 16.55 -0.93 -8.65
CA GLY A 196 16.61 -1.88 -7.55
C GLY A 196 17.77 -1.68 -6.57
N PHE A 197 18.68 -0.72 -6.82
CA PHE A 197 19.87 -0.52 -5.98
C PHE A 197 19.55 -0.38 -4.49
N GLY A 198 18.64 0.54 -4.15
CA GLY A 198 18.21 0.79 -2.77
C GLY A 198 17.49 -0.41 -2.16
N PRO A 199 16.44 -0.96 -2.79
CA PRO A 199 15.81 -2.18 -2.32
C PRO A 199 16.79 -3.32 -2.04
N HIS A 200 17.70 -3.64 -2.97
CA HIS A 200 18.72 -4.69 -2.76
C HIS A 200 19.66 -4.38 -1.62
N LEU A 201 20.13 -3.12 -1.51
CA LEU A 201 20.99 -2.68 -0.42
C LEU A 201 20.32 -2.90 0.94
N PHE A 202 19.07 -2.44 1.10
CA PHE A 202 18.38 -2.52 2.39
C PHE A 202 17.94 -3.95 2.72
N ILE A 203 17.53 -4.76 1.74
CA ILE A 203 17.28 -6.21 1.96
C ILE A 203 18.55 -6.88 2.49
N ARG A 204 19.72 -6.58 1.91
CA ARG A 204 21.00 -7.09 2.40
C ARG A 204 21.33 -6.62 3.83
N LEU A 205 20.86 -5.44 4.22
CA LEU A 205 21.03 -4.88 5.56
C LEU A 205 19.94 -5.34 6.56
N GLY A 206 19.04 -6.24 6.15
CA GLY A 206 18.03 -6.83 7.03
C GLY A 206 16.62 -6.28 6.88
N ALA A 207 16.35 -5.43 5.87
CA ALA A 207 14.98 -5.06 5.53
C ALA A 207 14.18 -6.28 5.02
N ALA A 208 12.91 -6.35 5.36
CA ALA A 208 12.02 -7.41 4.89
C ALA A 208 11.78 -7.29 3.39
N LEU A 209 11.75 -8.42 2.69
CA LEU A 209 11.39 -8.47 1.27
C LEU A 209 9.86 -8.43 1.14
N ALA A 210 9.34 -7.53 0.31
CA ALA A 210 7.91 -7.41 0.04
C ALA A 210 7.58 -7.72 -1.43
N SER A 211 7.25 -8.97 -1.71
CA SER A 211 6.71 -9.43 -3.02
C SER A 211 5.20 -9.69 -3.01
N ASP A 212 4.58 -9.66 -1.83
CA ASP A 212 3.16 -9.91 -1.58
C ASP A 212 2.65 -8.98 -0.48
N SER A 213 1.36 -8.65 -0.53
CA SER A 213 0.68 -7.79 0.45
C SER A 213 0.67 -8.42 1.85
N LEU A 214 0.70 -9.74 1.95
CA LEU A 214 0.78 -10.47 3.23
C LEU A 214 2.06 -10.11 4.01
N HIS A 215 3.19 -9.89 3.34
CA HIS A 215 4.42 -9.45 4.00
C HIS A 215 4.28 -8.05 4.63
N ILE A 216 3.47 -7.19 4.01
CA ILE A 216 3.15 -5.87 4.57
C ILE A 216 2.25 -6.02 5.80
N LEU A 217 1.24 -6.90 5.74
CA LEU A 217 0.36 -7.18 6.89
C LEU A 217 1.14 -7.73 8.08
N GLU A 218 2.08 -8.64 7.83
CA GLU A 218 2.99 -9.18 8.84
C GLU A 218 3.80 -8.08 9.53
N ALA A 219 4.45 -7.20 8.75
CA ALA A 219 5.22 -6.08 9.30
C ALA A 219 4.34 -5.09 10.08
N LEU A 220 3.10 -4.88 9.66
CA LEU A 220 2.13 -4.05 10.37
C LEU A 220 1.47 -4.76 11.55
N LYS A 221 1.75 -6.05 11.76
CA LYS A 221 1.17 -6.94 12.78
C LYS A 221 -0.35 -6.98 12.69
N ILE A 222 -0.87 -7.01 11.47
CA ILE A 222 -2.28 -7.18 11.18
C ILE A 222 -2.48 -8.63 10.73
N PRO A 223 -3.32 -9.43 11.41
CA PRO A 223 -3.62 -10.77 10.94
C PRO A 223 -4.29 -10.68 9.57
N PRO A 224 -3.90 -11.53 8.60
CA PRO A 224 -4.62 -11.60 7.36
C PRO A 224 -6.07 -11.94 7.68
N ARG A 225 -7.00 -11.26 7.02
CA ARG A 225 -8.35 -11.78 6.90
C ARG A 225 -8.21 -13.11 6.21
N GLU A 226 -8.83 -14.13 6.78
CA GLU A 226 -9.26 -15.24 5.96
C GLU A 226 -9.97 -14.59 4.77
N ALA A 227 -9.44 -14.81 3.56
CA ALA A 227 -10.28 -14.65 2.40
C ALA A 227 -11.57 -15.38 2.76
N PRO A 228 -12.77 -14.86 2.39
CA PRO A 228 -13.89 -15.77 2.35
C PRO A 228 -13.41 -16.91 1.46
N ALA A 229 -13.01 -18.04 2.04
CA ALA A 229 -12.83 -19.28 1.32
C ALA A 229 -14.18 -19.43 0.69
N GLY A 230 -14.28 -19.15 -0.62
CA GLY A 230 -15.52 -18.68 -1.23
C GLY A 230 -16.66 -19.51 -0.67
N ALA A 231 -17.55 -18.88 0.10
CA ALA A 231 -18.69 -19.59 0.65
C ALA A 231 -19.29 -20.30 -0.56
N ALA A 232 -19.40 -21.64 -0.49
CA ALA A 232 -19.80 -22.42 -1.65
C ALA A 232 -21.05 -21.74 -2.24
N PRO A 233 -21.03 -21.36 -3.52
CA PRO A 233 -22.22 -20.82 -4.15
C PRO A 233 -23.39 -21.74 -3.81
N SER A 234 -24.50 -21.18 -3.31
CA SER A 234 -25.63 -21.97 -2.84
C SER A 234 -26.33 -22.76 -3.96
N ASP A 235 -25.88 -22.54 -5.20
CA ASP A 235 -26.39 -23.08 -6.45
C ASP A 235 -25.38 -24.02 -7.15
N LEU A 236 -24.34 -24.49 -6.45
CA LEU A 236 -23.46 -25.53 -7.02
C LEU A 236 -24.23 -26.85 -7.17
N GLU A 237 -24.07 -27.49 -8.31
CA GLU A 237 -24.50 -28.87 -8.50
C GLU A 237 -23.66 -29.84 -7.65
N ASP A 238 -24.16 -31.04 -7.36
CA ASP A 238 -23.48 -32.01 -6.47
C ASP A 238 -22.01 -32.28 -6.89
N THR A 239 -21.75 -32.41 -8.19
CA THR A 239 -20.41 -32.64 -8.74
C THR A 239 -19.52 -31.40 -8.60
N GLU A 240 -20.06 -30.20 -8.86
CA GLU A 240 -19.34 -28.94 -8.68
C GLU A 240 -18.98 -28.72 -7.21
N LEU A 241 -19.90 -29.03 -6.29
CA LEU A 241 -19.69 -28.91 -4.84
C LEU A 241 -18.61 -29.86 -4.34
N VAL A 242 -18.56 -31.09 -4.84
CA VAL A 242 -17.50 -32.05 -4.50
C VAL A 242 -16.14 -31.55 -4.97
N ILE A 243 -16.02 -31.12 -6.23
CA ILE A 243 -14.76 -30.60 -6.77
C ILE A 243 -14.35 -29.30 -6.08
N TRP A 244 -15.32 -28.42 -5.82
CA TRP A 244 -15.12 -27.22 -5.02
C TRP A 244 -14.49 -27.59 -3.69
N ASN A 245 -15.11 -28.51 -2.95
CA ASN A 245 -14.65 -29.00 -1.64
C ASN A 245 -13.24 -29.62 -1.69
N MET A 246 -12.89 -30.33 -2.75
CA MET A 246 -11.55 -30.93 -2.91
C MET A 246 -10.44 -29.89 -3.12
N LEU A 247 -10.78 -28.72 -3.67
CA LEU A 247 -9.84 -27.64 -3.97
C LEU A 247 -9.57 -26.69 -2.78
N GLU A 248 -9.73 -27.16 -1.53
CA GLU A 248 -9.19 -26.43 -0.36
C GLU A 248 -7.67 -26.25 -0.46
N GLU A 249 -6.98 -27.24 -1.04
CA GLU A 249 -5.57 -27.16 -1.43
C GLU A 249 -5.45 -27.26 -2.96
N PRO A 250 -4.42 -26.67 -3.58
CA PRO A 250 -4.21 -26.80 -5.01
C PRO A 250 -4.02 -28.27 -5.42
N GLN A 251 -4.83 -28.76 -6.35
CA GLN A 251 -4.75 -30.13 -6.85
C GLN A 251 -4.56 -30.16 -8.36
N THR A 252 -3.78 -31.11 -8.85
CA THR A 252 -3.63 -31.36 -10.28
C THR A 252 -4.90 -31.99 -10.84
N ARG A 253 -5.11 -31.81 -12.15
CA ARG A 253 -6.24 -32.46 -12.85
C ARG A 253 -6.32 -33.96 -12.59
N ASP A 254 -5.17 -34.65 -12.58
CA ASP A 254 -5.11 -36.10 -12.41
C ASP A 254 -5.41 -36.54 -10.96
N GLU A 255 -5.19 -35.68 -9.96
CA GLU A 255 -5.57 -35.92 -8.57
C GLU A 255 -7.08 -35.75 -8.38
N ILE A 256 -7.65 -34.70 -8.97
CA ILE A 256 -9.10 -34.43 -8.95
C ILE A 256 -9.85 -35.59 -9.62
N LEU A 257 -9.40 -36.03 -10.79
CA LEU A 257 -10.00 -37.16 -11.51
C LEU A 257 -9.90 -38.49 -10.74
N ARG A 258 -8.84 -38.69 -9.96
CA ARG A 258 -8.65 -39.91 -9.16
C ARG A 258 -9.48 -39.91 -7.89
N ALA A 259 -9.64 -38.76 -7.26
CA ALA A 259 -10.34 -38.64 -5.99
C ALA A 259 -11.83 -38.28 -6.16
N SER A 260 -12.27 -37.84 -7.35
CA SER A 260 -13.70 -37.65 -7.63
C SER A 260 -14.40 -39.00 -7.73
N SER A 261 -15.49 -39.18 -6.99
CA SER A 261 -16.39 -40.34 -7.11
C SER A 261 -17.24 -40.35 -8.39
N HIS A 262 -17.08 -39.33 -9.24
CA HIS A 262 -17.84 -39.12 -10.47
C HIS A 262 -17.05 -39.58 -11.71
N GLY A 263 -17.73 -39.73 -12.84
CA GLY A 263 -17.08 -40.07 -14.10
C GLY A 263 -16.09 -38.98 -14.54
N ALA A 264 -14.99 -39.36 -15.18
CA ALA A 264 -13.96 -38.41 -15.61
C ALA A 264 -14.50 -37.27 -16.51
N GLY A 265 -15.55 -37.54 -17.30
CA GLY A 265 -16.25 -36.53 -18.09
C GLY A 265 -16.92 -35.47 -17.22
N ASP A 266 -17.70 -35.90 -16.22
CA ASP A 266 -18.46 -35.02 -15.33
C ASP A 266 -17.52 -34.13 -14.51
N ALA A 267 -16.40 -34.69 -14.04
CA ALA A 267 -15.41 -33.95 -13.28
C ALA A 267 -14.71 -32.86 -14.11
N LEU A 268 -14.40 -33.14 -15.37
CA LEU A 268 -13.83 -32.14 -16.29
C LEU A 268 -14.84 -31.05 -16.62
N THR A 269 -16.11 -31.40 -16.85
CA THR A 269 -17.17 -30.44 -17.10
C THR A 269 -17.36 -29.49 -15.91
N ALA A 270 -17.39 -30.03 -14.68
CA ALA A 270 -17.52 -29.23 -13.47
C ALA A 270 -16.29 -28.33 -13.22
N LEU A 271 -15.06 -28.78 -13.51
CA LEU A 271 -13.86 -27.92 -13.45
C LEU A 271 -13.97 -26.72 -14.40
N VAL A 272 -14.34 -26.97 -15.66
CA VAL A 272 -14.51 -25.90 -16.66
C VAL A 272 -15.65 -24.95 -16.26
N ALA A 273 -16.77 -25.47 -15.75
CA ALA A 273 -17.88 -24.66 -15.29
C ALA A 273 -17.48 -23.73 -14.12
N LEU A 274 -16.80 -24.27 -13.10
CA LEU A 274 -16.30 -23.50 -11.98
C LEU A 274 -15.25 -22.46 -12.39
N GLU A 275 -14.40 -22.76 -13.39
CA GLU A 275 -13.44 -21.80 -13.93
C GLU A 275 -14.11 -20.66 -14.69
N LEU A 276 -15.08 -20.98 -15.55
CA LEU A 276 -15.85 -19.98 -16.30
C LEU A 276 -16.65 -19.06 -15.37
N ARG A 277 -17.09 -19.58 -14.22
CA ARG A 277 -17.73 -18.79 -13.15
C ARG A 277 -16.74 -17.95 -12.34
N GLY A 278 -15.44 -18.10 -12.56
CA GLY A 278 -14.38 -17.39 -11.85
C GLY A 278 -14.25 -17.81 -10.39
N LEU A 279 -14.65 -19.04 -10.07
CA LEU A 279 -14.63 -19.58 -8.72
C LEU A 279 -13.33 -20.36 -8.45
N ILE A 280 -12.78 -21.00 -9.47
CA ILE A 280 -11.47 -21.67 -9.43
C ILE A 280 -10.57 -21.18 -10.55
N ARG A 281 -9.27 -21.42 -10.44
CA ARG A 281 -8.29 -21.10 -11.48
C ARG A 281 -7.24 -22.19 -11.62
N GLU A 282 -6.80 -22.46 -12.84
CA GLU A 282 -5.58 -23.22 -13.10
C GLU A 282 -4.35 -22.30 -13.02
N GLU A 283 -3.42 -22.61 -12.12
CA GLU A 283 -2.09 -21.98 -12.02
C GLU A 283 -1.03 -23.07 -11.87
N PHE A 284 0.00 -23.04 -12.74
CA PHE A 284 1.13 -23.98 -12.72
C PHE A 284 0.74 -25.47 -12.86
N GLY A 285 -0.36 -25.78 -13.55
CA GLY A 285 -0.85 -27.15 -13.74
C GLY A 285 -1.65 -27.72 -12.56
N ALA A 286 -1.96 -26.88 -11.58
CA ALA A 286 -2.85 -27.20 -10.46
C ALA A 286 -4.03 -26.22 -10.44
N TRP A 287 -5.19 -26.73 -10.05
CA TRP A 287 -6.41 -25.96 -9.84
C TRP A 287 -6.46 -25.50 -8.39
N ARG A 288 -6.92 -24.27 -8.15
CA ARG A 288 -7.19 -23.74 -6.80
C ARG A 288 -8.42 -22.85 -6.77
N ARG A 289 -9.06 -22.71 -5.61
CA ARG A 289 -10.13 -21.72 -5.42
C ARG A 289 -9.61 -20.29 -5.55
N ILE A 290 -10.47 -19.41 -6.04
CA ILE A 290 -10.28 -17.95 -6.11
C ILE A 290 -10.99 -17.28 -4.93
#